data_AF-A0A075ATY8-F1
#
_entry.id   AF-A0A075ATY8-F1
#
_cell.length_a   1.000
_cell.length_b   1.000
_cell.length_c   1.000
_cell.angle_alpha   90.00
_cell.angle_beta   90.00
_cell.angle_gamma   90.00
#
_symmetry.space_group_name_H-M   'P 1'
#
loop_
_entity.id
_entity.type
_entity.pdbx_description
1 polymer ?
#
loop_
_entity_poly.entity_id
_entity_poly.type
_entity_poly.pdbx_seq_one_letter_code
_entity_poly.pdbx_strand_id
1 'polypeptide(L)'
;MISTASLESLKKEKTRAAPKSAFLVQKDKFYDRIKVVEEKIKTKVNEQKKINKDLEEREKSSVVREEIKKLMLEKKNKMKEIEELEQEYELVEKDIEEMKQRADSRNNEINKAKEKFPYKNTEEIDRRINRELEVMIESQSFSLKQEKSLLQDISKLTKAKKDFEQFKNTTVNEHKPKINLLKEKLNDVLTRLRQARKERSQIIEKLKPLQSVRDENNVFYERREKNNKEIERLKKEKQDIYQELQEFKKKNENKIKLEKEKREMLNKVKQVERKIEETQKSVKRLEQLSTGENEQIIKCKNLIQFFQSNYLKTSNSTSIISNSSSSLNIRVVEKNENDVAFKRKDDADFYSSMKKEKVSKKSSSNVSSTPAKFTLPMWVIAGLSEVVVAVPTSVNDIPTCVEKLNSQIISYGEQAKKDSIANAQKIKDLLAQVTELTLEKESLSEKSNNLSLDDIKVQEDEQEQQEDVEQE
;
A
#
# COMPACT_ATOMS: atom_id res chain seq x y z
N MET A 1 35.10 -3.49 -54.65
CA MET A 1 34.00 -2.63 -54.14
C MET A 1 33.00 -3.52 -53.41
N ILE A 2 33.17 -3.68 -52.10
CA ILE A 2 32.23 -4.44 -51.26
C ILE A 2 31.28 -3.42 -50.64
N SER A 3 29.99 -3.64 -50.89
CA SER A 3 28.89 -2.72 -50.61
C SER A 3 28.82 -2.31 -49.14
N THR A 4 29.06 -1.04 -48.86
CA THR A 4 28.92 -0.39 -47.55
C THR A 4 27.48 -0.43 -47.02
N ALA A 5 26.50 -0.70 -47.89
CA ALA A 5 25.09 -0.83 -47.51
C ALA A 5 24.80 -2.11 -46.67
N SER A 6 25.64 -3.15 -46.75
CA SER A 6 25.41 -4.40 -46.03
C SER A 6 25.87 -4.37 -44.56
N LEU A 7 26.69 -3.41 -44.16
CA LEU A 7 27.17 -3.25 -42.78
C LEU A 7 26.32 -2.25 -41.97
N GLU A 8 25.61 -1.34 -42.64
CA GLU A 8 24.66 -0.42 -42.00
C GLU A 8 23.31 -1.07 -41.70
N SER A 9 22.89 -2.08 -42.47
CA SER A 9 21.72 -2.91 -42.17
C SER A 9 21.95 -3.79 -40.93
N LEU A 10 23.13 -4.40 -40.78
CA LEU A 10 23.48 -5.20 -39.59
C LEU A 10 23.70 -4.37 -38.31
N LYS A 11 24.02 -3.06 -38.42
CA LYS A 11 24.10 -2.16 -37.26
C LYS A 11 22.73 -1.59 -36.85
N LYS A 12 21.80 -1.42 -37.79
CA LYS A 12 20.42 -0.98 -37.47
C LYS A 12 19.55 -2.09 -36.89
N GLU A 13 19.88 -3.35 -37.13
CA GLU A 13 19.09 -4.48 -36.61
C GLU A 13 19.38 -4.83 -35.14
N LYS A 14 20.48 -4.32 -34.56
CA LYS A 14 20.88 -4.56 -33.16
C LYS A 14 20.28 -3.59 -32.13
N THR A 15 19.39 -2.67 -32.55
CA THR A 15 18.79 -1.65 -31.67
C THR A 15 17.26 -1.68 -31.61
N ARG A 16 16.61 -2.73 -32.11
CA ARG A 16 15.21 -3.00 -31.73
C ARG A 16 15.19 -3.73 -30.40
N ALA A 17 15.33 -2.95 -29.31
CA ALA A 17 14.99 -3.44 -27.98
C ALA A 17 13.57 -4.01 -28.03
N ALA A 18 13.42 -5.29 -27.66
CA ALA A 18 12.11 -5.90 -27.51
C ALA A 18 11.23 -4.99 -26.63
N PRO A 19 9.92 -4.85 -26.92
CA PRO A 19 9.05 -4.02 -26.11
C PRO A 19 9.18 -4.47 -24.65
N LYS A 20 9.72 -3.59 -23.80
CA LYS A 20 9.79 -3.84 -22.35
C LYS A 20 8.37 -4.21 -21.91
N SER A 21 8.22 -5.32 -21.19
CA SER A 21 6.90 -5.69 -20.68
C SER A 21 6.31 -4.52 -19.88
N ALA A 22 4.99 -4.33 -19.93
CA ALA A 22 4.31 -3.22 -19.25
C ALA A 22 4.69 -3.11 -17.75
N PHE A 23 4.96 -4.27 -17.12
CA PHE A 23 5.52 -4.37 -15.78
C PHE A 23 6.87 -3.67 -15.59
N LEU A 24 7.83 -3.86 -16.51
CA LEU A 24 9.13 -3.18 -16.44
C LEU A 24 8.97 -1.66 -16.58
N VAL A 25 8.05 -1.21 -17.43
CA VAL A 25 7.81 0.23 -17.63
C VAL A 25 7.24 0.87 -16.36
N GLN A 26 6.23 0.25 -15.73
CA GLN A 26 5.67 0.77 -14.48
C GLN A 26 6.69 0.69 -13.33
N LYS A 27 7.46 -0.40 -13.24
CA LYS A 27 8.55 -0.54 -12.27
C LYS A 27 9.62 0.55 -12.45
N ASP A 28 9.99 0.89 -13.68
CA ASP A 28 10.94 1.98 -13.97
C ASP A 28 10.38 3.34 -13.49
N LYS A 29 9.07 3.60 -13.68
CA LYS A 29 8.41 4.82 -13.16
C LYS A 29 8.51 4.95 -11.63
N PHE A 30 8.33 3.87 -10.87
CA PHE A 30 8.52 3.88 -9.41
C PHE A 30 9.96 4.22 -9.02
N TYR A 31 10.95 3.66 -9.71
CA TYR A 31 12.36 3.99 -9.45
C TYR A 31 12.69 5.44 -9.76
N ASP A 32 12.11 6.01 -10.82
CA ASP A 32 12.33 7.41 -11.16
C ASP A 32 11.67 8.34 -10.13
N ARG A 33 10.45 8.03 -9.65
CA ARG A 33 9.84 8.73 -8.49
C ARG A 33 10.74 8.67 -7.25
N ILE A 34 11.26 7.49 -6.90
CA ILE A 34 12.18 7.32 -5.76
C ILE A 34 13.45 8.18 -5.92
N LYS A 35 14.06 8.19 -7.11
CA LYS A 35 15.28 8.99 -7.38
C LYS A 35 15.02 10.48 -7.19
N VAL A 36 13.90 10.98 -7.72
CA VAL A 36 13.52 12.40 -7.57
C VAL A 36 13.38 12.76 -6.09
N VAL A 37 12.71 11.93 -5.30
CA VAL A 37 12.57 12.16 -3.84
C VAL A 37 13.92 12.06 -3.13
N GLU A 38 14.78 11.11 -3.51
CA GLU A 38 16.14 11.00 -2.94
C GLU A 38 17.01 12.23 -3.22
N GLU A 39 16.94 12.79 -4.43
CA GLU A 39 17.64 14.03 -4.76
C GLU A 39 17.12 15.20 -3.92
N LYS A 40 15.80 15.33 -3.77
CA LYS A 40 15.19 16.32 -2.87
C LYS A 40 15.69 16.15 -1.43
N ILE A 41 15.71 14.92 -0.90
CA ILE A 41 16.25 14.63 0.45
C ILE A 41 17.72 15.05 0.53
N LYS A 42 18.56 14.69 -0.45
CA LYS A 42 19.99 15.06 -0.47
C LYS A 42 20.17 16.58 -0.44
N THR A 43 19.40 17.33 -1.23
CA THR A 43 19.47 18.80 -1.23
C THR A 43 19.12 19.38 0.15
N LYS A 44 18.02 18.92 0.76
CA LYS A 44 17.57 19.38 2.08
C LYS A 44 18.52 18.98 3.21
N VAL A 45 19.13 17.79 3.14
CA VAL A 45 20.18 17.37 4.08
C VAL A 45 21.43 18.25 3.94
N ASN A 46 21.81 18.65 2.73
CA ASN A 46 22.93 19.57 2.53
C ASN A 46 22.60 20.98 3.04
N GLU A 47 21.38 21.47 2.84
CA GLU A 47 20.89 22.70 3.47
C GLU A 47 20.94 22.60 5.00
N GLN A 48 20.54 21.47 5.57
CA GLN A 48 20.59 21.23 7.02
C GLN A 48 22.02 21.29 7.56
N LYS A 49 22.98 20.70 6.85
CA LYS A 49 24.40 20.76 7.22
C LYS A 49 24.92 22.19 7.23
N LYS A 50 24.52 23.02 6.26
CA LYS A 50 24.88 24.45 6.23
C LYS A 50 24.28 25.19 7.43
N ILE A 51 22.98 25.01 7.69
CA ILE A 51 22.30 25.63 8.85
C ILE A 51 22.96 25.22 10.17
N ASN A 52 23.30 23.94 10.33
CA ASN A 52 23.99 23.45 11.53
C ASN A 52 25.39 24.03 11.67
N LYS A 53 26.14 24.18 10.56
CA LYS A 53 27.47 24.80 10.59
C LYS A 53 27.39 26.28 10.98
N ASP A 54 26.44 27.02 10.39
CA ASP A 54 26.20 28.43 10.72
C ASP A 54 25.78 28.60 12.19
N LEU A 55 24.95 27.68 12.70
CA LEU A 55 24.59 27.61 14.11
C LEU A 55 25.81 27.29 14.98
N GLU A 56 26.62 26.28 14.66
CA GLU A 56 27.81 25.94 15.44
C GLU A 56 28.84 27.07 15.48
N GLU A 57 29.05 27.78 14.37
CA GLU A 57 29.93 28.96 14.32
C GLU A 57 29.40 30.09 15.22
N ARG A 58 28.08 30.30 15.25
CA ARG A 58 27.42 31.25 16.17
C ARG A 58 27.33 30.76 17.61
N GLU A 59 27.24 29.45 17.84
CA GLU A 59 27.13 28.85 19.17
C GLU A 59 28.48 28.75 19.88
N LYS A 60 29.59 28.66 19.12
CA LYS A 60 30.96 28.82 19.63
C LYS A 60 31.19 30.20 20.26
N SER A 61 30.35 31.19 19.99
CA SER A 61 30.25 32.39 20.83
C SER A 61 29.46 32.12 22.12
N SER A 62 29.58 30.92 22.72
CA SER A 62 28.83 30.46 23.91
C SER A 62 28.89 31.45 25.09
N VAL A 63 29.97 32.23 25.14
CA VAL A 63 30.17 33.43 25.96
C VAL A 63 28.93 34.35 25.95
N VAL A 64 28.35 34.62 24.78
CA VAL A 64 27.17 35.48 24.59
C VAL A 64 25.95 34.95 25.34
N ARG A 65 25.71 33.63 25.36
CA ARG A 65 24.55 33.06 26.06
C ARG A 65 24.71 33.11 27.57
N GLU A 66 25.90 32.82 28.07
CA GLU A 66 26.21 32.94 29.50
C GLU A 66 26.19 34.39 29.96
N GLU A 67 26.70 35.30 29.13
CA GLU A 67 26.69 36.74 29.39
C GLU A 67 25.28 37.32 29.38
N ILE A 68 24.41 36.92 28.43
CA ILE A 68 22.98 37.27 28.46
C ILE A 68 22.32 36.80 29.76
N LYS A 69 22.59 35.55 30.19
CA LYS A 69 22.02 35.02 31.43
C LYS A 69 22.51 35.80 32.65
N LYS A 70 23.80 36.12 32.71
CA LYS A 70 24.41 36.93 33.79
C LYS A 70 23.79 38.33 33.83
N LEU A 71 23.73 39.04 32.71
CA LEU A 71 23.15 40.39 32.63
C LEU A 71 21.65 40.40 32.92
N MET A 72 20.90 39.36 32.53
CA MET A 72 19.49 39.21 32.88
C MET A 72 19.28 39.01 34.39
N LEU A 73 20.16 38.22 35.02
CA LEU A 73 20.14 38.03 36.47
C LEU A 73 20.53 39.34 37.20
N GLU A 74 21.56 40.03 36.72
CA GLU A 74 22.01 41.30 37.27
C GLU A 74 20.90 42.37 37.16
N LYS A 75 20.23 42.46 36.01
CA LYS A 75 19.05 43.32 35.81
C LYS A 75 17.95 43.00 36.82
N LYS A 76 17.66 41.72 37.06
CA LYS A 76 16.64 41.28 38.02
C LYS A 76 17.02 41.67 39.45
N ASN A 77 18.29 41.51 39.82
CA ASN A 77 18.79 41.90 41.14
C ASN A 77 18.71 43.42 41.34
N LYS A 78 19.11 44.21 40.33
CA LYS A 78 18.98 45.67 40.36
C LYS A 78 17.54 46.16 40.41
N MET A 79 16.61 45.42 39.80
CA MET A 79 15.18 45.74 39.91
C MET A 79 14.66 45.56 41.33
N LYS A 80 15.07 44.47 42.02
CA LYS A 80 14.74 44.26 43.44
C LYS A 80 15.37 45.33 44.34
N GLU A 81 16.64 45.66 44.11
CA GLU A 81 17.32 46.72 44.85
C GLU A 81 16.60 48.07 44.70
N ILE A 82 16.14 48.41 43.49
CA ILE A 82 15.34 49.63 43.27
C ILE A 82 14.01 49.56 44.02
N GLU A 83 13.32 48.42 44.00
CA GLU A 83 12.04 48.24 44.70
C GLU A 83 12.19 48.37 46.23
N GLU A 84 13.25 47.79 46.79
CA GLU A 84 13.58 47.92 48.22
C GLU A 84 13.93 49.37 48.59
N LEU A 85 14.72 50.06 47.77
CA LEU A 85 15.06 51.48 47.98
C LEU A 85 13.84 52.40 47.79
N GLU A 86 12.90 52.08 46.91
CA GLU A 86 11.65 52.82 46.73
C GLU A 86 10.75 52.67 47.96
N GLN A 87 10.66 51.47 48.54
CA GLN A 87 9.95 51.24 49.81
C GLN A 87 10.63 51.98 50.97
N GLU A 88 11.96 51.94 51.07
CA GLU A 88 12.71 52.68 52.09
C GLU A 88 12.49 54.20 51.94
N TYR A 89 12.49 54.71 50.72
CA TYR A 89 12.23 56.11 50.43
C TYR A 89 10.82 56.53 50.90
N GLU A 90 9.79 55.77 50.56
CA GLU A 90 8.40 56.03 50.95
C GLU A 90 8.21 55.99 52.48
N LEU A 91 8.85 55.04 53.16
CA LEU A 91 8.84 54.95 54.63
C LEU A 91 9.50 56.17 55.29
N VAL A 92 10.67 56.58 54.82
CA VAL A 92 11.38 57.74 55.37
C VAL A 92 10.61 59.03 55.07
N GLU A 93 10.00 59.16 53.90
CA GLU A 93 9.17 60.31 53.55
C GLU A 93 7.94 60.41 54.47
N LYS A 94 7.26 59.29 54.71
CA LYS A 94 6.15 59.20 55.65
C LYS A 94 6.56 59.55 57.09
N ASP A 95 7.71 59.04 57.55
CA ASP A 95 8.23 59.36 58.88
C ASP A 95 8.53 60.86 59.03
N ILE A 96 9.07 61.50 57.97
CA ILE A 96 9.30 62.95 57.95
C ILE A 96 7.97 63.70 58.05
N GLU A 97 6.95 63.28 57.31
CA GLU A 97 5.64 63.92 57.32
C GLU A 97 4.93 63.76 58.68
N GLU A 98 4.90 62.55 59.24
CA GLU A 98 4.36 62.31 60.58
C GLU A 98 5.09 63.15 61.65
N MET A 99 6.41 63.24 61.57
CA MET A 99 7.20 64.03 62.51
C MET A 99 6.98 65.54 62.35
N LYS A 100 6.78 66.03 61.13
CA LYS A 100 6.37 67.42 60.87
C LYS A 100 4.98 67.69 61.42
N GLN A 101 4.00 66.83 61.14
CA GLN A 101 2.64 66.98 61.66
C GLN A 101 2.60 66.97 63.20
N ARG A 102 3.38 66.09 63.86
CA ARG A 102 3.53 66.09 65.32
C ARG A 102 4.18 67.38 65.84
N ALA A 103 5.21 67.88 65.15
CA ALA A 103 5.88 69.12 65.53
C ALA A 103 4.96 70.34 65.36
N ASP A 104 4.20 70.41 64.27
CA ASP A 104 3.27 71.50 63.98
C ASP A 104 2.06 71.47 64.91
N SER A 105 1.51 70.29 65.22
CA SER A 105 0.44 70.12 66.20
C SER A 105 0.87 70.61 67.58
N ARG A 106 2.08 70.22 68.03
CA ARG A 106 2.66 70.73 69.29
C ARG A 106 2.91 72.23 69.27
N ASN A 107 3.44 72.77 68.16
CA ASN A 107 3.62 74.22 68.02
C ASN A 107 2.28 74.96 68.11
N ASN A 108 1.23 74.44 67.48
CA ASN A 108 -0.11 75.02 67.53
C ASN A 108 -0.70 74.95 68.95
N GLU A 109 -0.49 73.85 69.69
CA GLU A 109 -0.89 73.73 71.10
C GLU A 109 -0.17 74.75 71.99
N ILE A 110 1.15 74.88 71.83
CA ILE A 110 1.97 75.86 72.55
C ILE A 110 1.52 77.29 72.23
N ASN A 111 1.24 77.60 70.95
CA ASN A 111 0.78 78.93 70.55
C ASN A 111 -0.61 79.24 71.11
N LYS A 112 -1.57 78.30 71.05
CA LYS A 112 -2.90 78.44 71.66
C LYS A 112 -2.83 78.61 73.18
N ALA A 113 -1.90 77.95 73.85
CA ALA A 113 -1.68 78.11 75.29
C ALA A 113 -1.10 79.50 75.63
N LYS A 114 -0.17 80.01 74.82
CA LYS A 114 0.39 81.36 74.95
C LYS A 114 -0.64 82.46 74.65
N GLU A 115 -1.56 82.25 73.71
CA GLU A 115 -2.64 83.20 73.43
C GLU A 115 -3.64 83.32 74.59
N LYS A 116 -3.88 82.22 75.32
CA LYS A 116 -4.78 82.21 76.49
C LYS A 116 -4.22 82.92 77.72
N PHE A 117 -2.89 82.99 77.85
CA PHE A 117 -2.23 83.56 79.02
C PHE A 117 -1.07 84.45 78.58
N PRO A 118 -1.12 85.77 78.80
CA PRO A 118 -0.13 86.73 78.28
C PRO A 118 1.21 86.72 79.05
N TYR A 119 1.54 85.62 79.74
CA TYR A 119 2.75 85.49 80.54
C TYR A 119 3.83 84.74 79.74
N LYS A 120 5.08 85.20 79.83
CA LYS A 120 6.19 84.68 79.01
C LYS A 120 6.88 83.46 79.63
N ASN A 121 6.88 83.35 80.95
CA ASN A 121 7.55 82.27 81.68
C ASN A 121 6.76 81.89 82.95
N THR A 122 6.98 80.67 83.45
CA THR A 122 6.38 80.16 84.69
C THR A 122 6.71 81.06 85.90
N GLU A 123 7.90 81.65 85.91
CA GLU A 123 8.34 82.61 86.93
C GLU A 123 7.53 83.91 86.96
N GLU A 124 6.99 84.34 85.83
CA GLU A 124 6.15 85.54 85.74
C GLU A 124 4.76 85.28 86.31
N ILE A 125 4.23 84.08 86.07
CA ILE A 125 2.99 83.59 86.68
C ILE A 125 3.14 83.48 88.20
N ASP A 126 4.26 82.93 88.68
CA ASP A 126 4.56 82.82 90.11
C ASP A 126 4.69 84.17 90.80
N ARG A 127 5.33 85.15 90.15
CA ARG A 127 5.41 86.52 90.68
C ARG A 127 4.03 87.15 90.82
N ARG A 128 3.15 86.98 89.81
CA ARG A 128 1.79 87.52 89.82
C ARG A 128 0.92 86.88 90.90
N ILE A 129 1.02 85.56 91.10
CA ILE A 129 0.28 84.85 92.16
C ILE A 129 0.79 85.31 93.54
N ASN A 130 2.07 85.11 93.82
CA ASN A 130 2.60 85.21 95.18
C ASN A 130 2.82 86.64 95.66
N ARG A 131 3.20 87.57 94.77
CA ARG A 131 3.53 88.95 95.19
C ARG A 131 2.39 89.92 95.04
N GLU A 132 1.47 89.67 94.14
CA GLU A 132 0.45 90.64 93.77
C GLU A 132 -0.93 90.17 94.21
N LEU A 133 -1.34 88.94 93.89
CA LEU A 133 -2.69 88.47 94.23
C LEU A 133 -2.82 87.97 95.67
N GLU A 134 -1.89 87.14 96.16
CA GLU A 134 -1.93 86.63 97.54
C GLU A 134 -1.73 87.75 98.57
N VAL A 135 -0.76 88.64 98.34
CA VAL A 135 -0.51 89.81 99.20
C VAL A 135 -1.69 90.78 99.21
N MET A 136 -2.38 91.00 98.08
CA MET A 136 -3.58 91.84 98.04
C MET A 136 -4.70 91.24 98.90
N ILE A 137 -4.92 89.92 98.84
CA ILE A 137 -5.94 89.23 99.66
C ILE A 137 -5.62 89.35 101.16
N GLU A 138 -4.35 89.21 101.55
CA GLU A 138 -3.94 89.28 102.96
C GLU A 138 -3.95 90.70 103.53
N SER A 139 -3.71 91.73 102.71
CA SER A 139 -3.52 93.11 103.18
C SER A 139 -4.77 94.00 103.15
N GLN A 140 -5.82 93.64 102.40
CA GLN A 140 -6.96 94.52 102.17
C GLN A 140 -8.31 93.84 102.46
N SER A 141 -9.22 94.52 103.18
CA SER A 141 -10.57 94.01 103.44
C SER A 141 -11.46 94.16 102.20
N PHE A 142 -11.39 93.19 101.29
CA PHE A 142 -12.24 93.17 100.09
C PHE A 142 -13.68 92.75 100.41
N SER A 143 -14.62 93.13 99.54
CA SER A 143 -15.94 92.50 99.54
C SER A 143 -15.78 91.02 99.17
N LEU A 144 -16.60 90.14 99.77
CA LEU A 144 -16.63 88.70 99.45
C LEU A 144 -16.70 88.40 97.94
N LYS A 145 -17.33 89.29 97.15
CA LYS A 145 -17.37 89.16 95.68
C LYS A 145 -16.01 89.37 95.01
N GLN A 146 -15.22 90.32 95.50
CA GLN A 146 -13.89 90.66 94.99
C GLN A 146 -12.85 89.62 95.42
N GLU A 147 -12.87 89.20 96.68
CA GLU A 147 -12.01 88.12 97.18
C GLU A 147 -12.23 86.82 96.39
N LYS A 148 -13.51 86.47 96.16
CA LYS A 148 -13.86 85.33 95.30
C LYS A 148 -13.31 85.47 93.88
N SER A 149 -13.31 86.68 93.31
CA SER A 149 -12.74 86.93 91.98
C SER A 149 -11.21 86.76 91.97
N LEU A 150 -10.52 87.27 92.99
CA LEU A 150 -9.06 87.15 93.12
C LEU A 150 -8.64 85.69 93.33
N LEU A 151 -9.37 84.94 94.19
CA LEU A 151 -9.15 83.50 94.37
C LEU A 151 -9.43 82.70 93.09
N GLN A 152 -10.44 83.09 92.31
CA GLN A 152 -10.68 82.49 90.99
C GLN A 152 -9.52 82.77 90.02
N ASP A 153 -8.93 83.96 90.06
CA ASP A 153 -7.79 84.30 89.20
C ASP A 153 -6.50 83.60 89.64
N ILE A 154 -6.25 83.46 90.95
CA ILE A 154 -5.19 82.59 91.49
C ILE A 154 -5.37 81.15 91.02
N SER A 155 -6.60 80.61 91.09
CA SER A 155 -6.90 79.25 90.60
C SER A 155 -6.68 79.09 89.09
N LYS A 156 -7.01 80.13 88.29
CA LYS A 156 -6.73 80.13 86.84
C LYS A 156 -5.23 80.18 86.55
N LEU A 157 -4.48 81.02 87.26
CA LEU A 157 -3.04 81.18 87.07
C LEU A 157 -2.23 79.96 87.54
N THR A 158 -2.62 79.33 88.65
CA THR A 158 -2.02 78.07 89.12
C THR A 158 -2.25 76.93 88.12
N LYS A 159 -3.45 76.83 87.53
CA LYS A 159 -3.72 75.89 86.42
C LYS A 159 -2.85 76.22 85.19
N ALA A 160 -2.79 77.49 84.80
CA ALA A 160 -1.95 77.95 83.70
C ALA A 160 -0.46 77.62 83.91
N LYS A 161 0.05 77.77 85.12
CA LYS A 161 1.43 77.39 85.49
C LYS A 161 1.69 75.91 85.23
N LYS A 162 0.78 75.04 85.70
CA LYS A 162 0.89 73.59 85.51
C LYS A 162 0.87 73.23 84.02
N ASP A 163 0.04 73.90 83.23
CA ASP A 163 -0.01 73.72 81.78
C ASP A 163 1.31 74.18 81.13
N PHE A 164 1.88 75.32 81.54
CA PHE A 164 3.19 75.82 81.08
C PHE A 164 4.37 74.90 81.43
N GLU A 165 4.37 74.25 82.59
CA GLU A 165 5.40 73.28 82.98
C GLU A 165 5.35 72.02 82.10
N GLN A 166 4.15 71.58 81.68
CA GLN A 166 4.00 70.49 80.71
C GLN A 166 4.55 70.86 79.32
N PHE A 167 4.45 72.13 78.93
CA PHE A 167 5.03 72.62 77.67
C PHE A 167 6.56 72.74 77.69
N LYS A 168 7.18 73.01 78.85
CA LYS A 168 8.65 73.02 78.99
C LYS A 168 9.29 71.64 78.81
N ASN A 169 8.61 70.58 79.24
CA ASN A 169 9.10 69.20 79.15
C ASN A 169 8.79 68.51 77.81
N THR A 170 8.05 69.18 76.90
CA THR A 170 7.63 68.63 75.60
C THR A 170 8.33 69.34 74.44
N THR A 171 9.63 69.54 74.58
CA THR A 171 10.43 70.42 73.72
C THR A 171 10.36 70.08 72.24
N VAL A 172 9.73 70.98 71.48
CA VAL A 172 9.79 71.08 70.01
C VAL A 172 11.23 71.05 69.45
N ASN A 173 12.20 71.48 70.26
CA ASN A 173 13.63 71.45 69.92
C ASN A 173 14.16 70.03 69.69
N GLU A 174 13.48 68.97 70.15
CA GLU A 174 13.88 67.58 69.89
C GLU A 174 13.43 67.07 68.51
N HIS A 175 12.39 67.66 67.92
CA HIS A 175 11.86 67.21 66.64
C HIS A 175 12.68 67.72 65.45
N LYS A 176 13.22 68.93 65.54
CA LYS A 176 14.08 69.52 64.49
C LYS A 176 15.33 68.67 64.16
N PRO A 177 16.16 68.22 65.13
CA PRO A 177 17.31 67.37 64.83
C PRO A 177 16.89 66.01 64.27
N LYS A 178 15.78 65.43 64.76
CA LYS A 178 15.22 64.16 64.23
C LYS A 178 14.77 64.30 62.77
N ILE A 179 14.10 65.41 62.42
CA ILE A 179 13.70 65.70 61.04
C ILE A 179 14.92 65.91 60.14
N ASN A 180 15.97 66.58 60.61
CA ASN A 180 17.20 66.77 59.83
C ASN A 180 17.91 65.43 59.57
N LEU A 181 18.01 64.56 60.57
CA LEU A 181 18.54 63.20 60.41
C LEU A 181 17.73 62.38 59.40
N LEU A 182 16.40 62.46 59.45
CA LEU A 182 15.54 61.78 58.46
C LEU A 182 15.71 62.35 57.05
N LYS A 183 15.90 63.67 56.89
CA LYS A 183 16.20 64.30 55.60
C LYS A 183 17.55 63.88 55.03
N GLU A 184 18.57 63.72 55.89
CA GLU A 184 19.87 63.19 55.47
C GLU A 184 19.74 61.75 54.98
N LYS A 185 19.01 60.90 55.73
CA LYS A 185 18.68 59.54 55.29
C LYS A 185 17.93 59.53 53.95
N LEU A 186 16.93 60.40 53.79
CA LEU A 186 16.18 60.52 52.54
C LEU A 186 17.08 60.88 51.35
N ASN A 187 18.03 61.79 51.54
CA ASN A 187 19.00 62.17 50.50
C ASN A 187 19.98 61.03 50.16
N ASP A 188 20.39 60.24 51.15
CA ASP A 188 21.23 59.05 50.92
C ASP A 188 20.47 57.99 50.11
N VAL A 189 19.24 57.64 50.53
CA VAL A 189 18.36 56.71 49.79
C VAL A 189 18.12 57.19 48.36
N LEU A 190 17.82 58.48 48.16
CA LEU A 190 17.62 59.07 46.83
C LEU A 190 18.88 58.96 45.95
N THR A 191 20.06 59.13 46.54
CA THR A 191 21.34 59.02 45.83
C THR A 191 21.60 57.59 45.39
N ARG A 192 21.41 56.61 46.29
CA ARG A 192 21.51 55.17 46.00
C ARG A 192 20.52 54.74 44.92
N LEU A 193 19.28 55.22 45.01
CA LEU A 193 18.21 54.92 44.05
C LEU A 193 18.53 55.49 42.65
N ARG A 194 19.09 56.71 42.57
CA ARG A 194 19.60 57.27 41.30
C ARG A 194 20.74 56.44 40.72
N GLN A 195 21.67 55.98 41.56
CA GLN A 195 22.77 55.13 41.14
C GLN A 195 22.27 53.78 40.62
N ALA A 196 21.40 53.09 41.36
CA ALA A 196 20.81 51.81 40.96
C ALA A 196 20.03 51.92 39.63
N ARG A 197 19.28 53.02 39.43
CA ARG A 197 18.59 53.31 38.15
C ARG A 197 19.56 53.53 36.97
N LYS A 198 20.69 54.21 37.21
CA LYS A 198 21.75 54.39 36.19
C LYS A 198 22.40 53.05 35.83
N GLU A 199 22.79 52.26 36.82
CA GLU A 199 23.37 50.93 36.63
C GLU A 199 22.41 49.99 35.87
N ARG A 200 21.12 49.97 36.24
CA ARG A 200 20.09 49.25 35.49
C ARG A 200 20.02 49.69 34.02
N SER A 201 20.10 50.99 33.77
CA SER A 201 20.03 51.53 32.39
C SER A 201 21.23 51.09 31.55
N GLN A 202 22.44 51.09 32.14
CA GLN A 202 23.65 50.56 31.50
C GLN A 202 23.55 49.06 31.21
N ILE A 203 22.98 48.27 32.14
CA ILE A 203 22.75 46.84 31.91
C ILE A 203 21.77 46.63 30.74
N ILE A 204 20.70 47.41 30.67
CA ILE A 204 19.73 47.34 29.55
C ILE A 204 20.40 47.68 28.21
N GLU A 205 21.27 48.70 28.18
CA GLU A 205 22.00 49.09 26.98
C GLU A 205 22.94 47.98 26.50
N LYS A 206 23.66 47.32 27.43
CA LYS A 206 24.49 46.13 27.13
C LYS A 206 23.65 44.95 26.64
N LEU A 207 22.39 44.82 27.11
CA LEU A 207 21.52 43.71 26.76
C LEU A 207 20.96 43.80 25.32
N LYS A 208 20.73 45.01 24.79
CA LYS A 208 20.14 45.24 23.46
C LYS A 208 20.86 44.53 22.31
N PRO A 209 22.19 44.69 22.11
CA PRO A 209 22.89 44.01 21.01
C PRO A 209 22.88 42.50 21.18
N LEU A 210 22.95 42.01 22.43
CA LEU A 210 22.94 40.57 22.73
C LEU A 210 21.55 39.94 22.49
N GLN A 211 20.47 40.69 22.73
CA GLN A 211 19.10 40.26 22.38
C GLN A 211 18.90 40.14 20.87
N SER A 212 19.43 41.08 20.08
CA SER A 212 19.41 40.98 18.61
C SER A 212 20.06 39.68 18.12
N VAL A 213 21.21 39.31 18.69
CA VAL A 213 21.90 38.05 18.37
C VAL A 213 21.05 36.82 18.76
N ARG A 214 20.33 36.89 19.88
CA ARG A 214 19.40 35.82 20.29
C ARG A 214 18.24 35.67 19.30
N ASP A 215 17.65 36.77 18.87
CA ASP A 215 16.52 36.75 17.95
C ASP A 215 16.95 36.26 16.56
N GLU A 216 18.13 36.66 16.08
CA GLU A 216 18.72 36.10 14.87
C GLU A 216 18.93 34.58 15.00
N ASN A 217 19.47 34.10 16.12
CA ASN A 217 19.67 32.67 16.35
C ASN A 217 18.35 31.90 16.37
N ASN A 218 17.26 32.48 16.91
CA ASN A 218 15.93 31.89 16.86
C ASN A 218 15.46 31.66 15.41
N VAL A 219 15.71 32.61 14.50
CA VAL A 219 15.40 32.44 13.07
C VAL A 219 16.13 31.23 12.46
N PHE A 220 17.39 31.00 12.84
CA PHE A 220 18.14 29.82 12.39
C PHE A 220 17.59 28.52 12.98
N TYR A 221 17.17 28.51 14.25
CA TYR A 221 16.51 27.34 14.85
C TYR A 221 15.16 27.03 14.20
N GLU A 222 14.34 28.05 13.91
CA GLU A 222 13.09 27.87 13.18
C GLU A 222 13.34 27.34 11.76
N ARG A 223 14.35 27.87 11.06
CA ARG A 223 14.74 27.38 9.73
C ARG A 223 15.21 25.92 9.79
N ARG A 224 15.98 25.55 10.82
CA ARG A 224 16.44 24.18 11.09
C ARG A 224 15.26 23.24 11.32
N GLU A 225 14.28 23.66 12.10
CA GLU A 225 13.08 22.87 12.40
C GLU A 225 12.21 22.66 11.16
N LYS A 226 11.94 23.74 10.40
CA LYS A 226 11.20 23.67 9.13
C LYS A 226 11.86 22.71 8.14
N ASN A 227 13.18 22.80 8.01
CA ASN A 227 13.93 21.93 7.11
C ASN A 227 13.94 20.46 7.58
N ASN A 228 14.01 20.19 8.88
CA ASN A 228 13.87 18.84 9.43
C ASN A 228 12.48 18.25 9.13
N LYS A 229 11.41 19.02 9.34
CA LYS A 229 10.03 18.59 9.02
C LYS A 229 9.88 18.22 7.54
N GLU A 230 10.49 19.00 6.65
CA GLU A 230 10.47 18.71 5.21
C GLU A 230 11.28 17.46 4.87
N ILE A 231 12.44 17.23 5.49
CA ILE A 231 13.21 15.99 5.33
C ILE A 231 12.40 14.78 5.79
N GLU A 232 11.70 14.88 6.92
CA GLU A 232 10.82 13.80 7.41
C GLU A 232 9.65 13.53 6.47
N ARG A 233 9.02 14.58 5.93
CA ARG A 233 7.95 14.46 4.93
C ARG A 233 8.44 13.72 3.69
N LEU A 234 9.58 14.11 3.13
CA LEU A 234 10.17 13.47 1.95
C LEU A 234 10.59 12.02 2.23
N LYS A 235 11.06 11.71 3.45
CA LYS A 235 11.37 10.32 3.84
C LYS A 235 10.12 9.45 3.91
N LYS A 236 9.00 9.99 4.41
CA LYS A 236 7.70 9.30 4.40
C LYS A 236 7.23 9.06 2.96
N GLU A 237 7.22 10.10 2.13
CA GLU A 237 6.88 9.99 0.71
C GLU A 237 7.72 8.90 0.01
N LYS A 238 9.04 8.87 0.26
CA LYS A 238 9.91 7.79 -0.24
C LYS A 238 9.43 6.42 0.24
N GLN A 239 9.17 6.27 1.53
CA GLN A 239 8.73 5.01 2.12
C GLN A 239 7.39 4.54 1.54
N ASP A 240 6.46 5.45 1.31
CA ASP A 240 5.15 5.17 0.71
C ASP A 240 5.32 4.65 -0.73
N ILE A 241 6.17 5.30 -1.54
CA ILE A 241 6.51 4.81 -2.90
C ILE A 241 7.16 3.41 -2.86
N TYR A 242 7.97 3.11 -1.84
CA TYR A 242 8.52 1.75 -1.68
C TYR A 242 7.45 0.72 -1.33
N GLN A 243 6.44 1.09 -0.53
CA GLN A 243 5.31 0.22 -0.21
C GLN A 243 4.48 -0.04 -1.47
N GLU A 244 4.13 1.00 -2.22
CA GLU A 244 3.45 0.89 -3.53
C GLU A 244 4.21 -0.06 -4.48
N LEU A 245 5.54 0.09 -4.56
CA LEU A 245 6.39 -0.77 -5.39
C LEU A 245 6.39 -2.23 -4.91
N GLN A 246 6.34 -2.49 -3.61
CA GLN A 246 6.27 -3.85 -3.08
C GLN A 246 4.92 -4.50 -3.37
N GLU A 247 3.83 -3.76 -3.20
CA GLU A 247 2.48 -4.22 -3.51
C GLU A 247 2.33 -4.51 -5.00
N PHE A 248 2.82 -3.60 -5.86
CA PHE A 248 2.86 -3.80 -7.30
C PHE A 248 3.62 -5.09 -7.69
N LYS A 249 4.77 -5.36 -7.07
CA LYS A 249 5.52 -6.60 -7.29
C LYS A 249 4.73 -7.83 -6.86
N LYS A 250 4.13 -7.81 -5.67
CA LYS A 250 3.31 -8.92 -5.15
C LYS A 250 2.13 -9.22 -6.07
N LYS A 251 1.41 -8.19 -6.53
CA LYS A 251 0.30 -8.35 -7.48
C LYS A 251 0.76 -9.01 -8.77
N ASN A 252 1.86 -8.52 -9.36
CA ASN A 252 2.40 -9.10 -10.58
C ASN A 252 2.90 -10.55 -10.39
N GLU A 253 3.53 -10.87 -9.25
CA GLU A 253 3.92 -12.24 -8.93
C GLU A 253 2.70 -13.17 -8.81
N ASN A 254 1.62 -12.71 -8.19
CA ASN A 254 0.38 -13.46 -8.09
C ASN A 254 -0.26 -13.69 -9.47
N LYS A 255 -0.28 -12.66 -10.33
CA LYS A 255 -0.75 -12.76 -11.72
C LYS A 255 0.02 -13.81 -12.52
N ILE A 256 1.36 -13.81 -12.41
CA ILE A 256 2.21 -14.81 -13.07
C ILE A 256 1.95 -16.22 -12.52
N LYS A 257 1.75 -16.38 -11.21
CA LYS A 257 1.42 -17.68 -10.60
C LYS A 257 0.07 -18.20 -11.12
N LEU A 258 -0.94 -17.34 -11.15
CA LEU A 258 -2.29 -17.68 -11.60
C LEU A 258 -2.31 -18.06 -13.09
N GLU A 259 -1.59 -17.32 -13.94
CA GLU A 259 -1.44 -17.66 -15.37
C GLU A 259 -0.75 -19.02 -15.57
N LYS A 260 0.29 -19.32 -14.78
CA LYS A 260 0.96 -20.64 -14.82
C LYS A 260 0.01 -21.75 -14.41
N GLU A 261 -0.73 -21.57 -13.31
CA GLU A 261 -1.68 -22.55 -12.82
C GLU A 261 -2.79 -22.82 -13.85
N LYS A 262 -3.33 -21.77 -14.47
CA LYS A 262 -4.28 -21.89 -15.59
C LYS A 262 -3.71 -22.67 -16.76
N ARG A 263 -2.48 -22.40 -17.16
CA ARG A 263 -1.81 -23.12 -18.26
C ARG A 263 -1.61 -24.60 -17.93
N GLU A 264 -1.21 -24.91 -16.69
CA GLU A 264 -1.06 -26.29 -16.23
C GLU A 264 -2.40 -27.02 -16.21
N MET A 265 -3.47 -26.38 -15.73
CA MET A 265 -4.82 -26.94 -15.72
C MET A 265 -5.33 -27.19 -17.15
N LEU A 266 -5.15 -26.24 -18.07
CA LEU A 266 -5.52 -26.42 -19.47
C LEU A 266 -4.75 -27.57 -20.14
N ASN A 267 -3.46 -27.72 -19.80
CA ASN A 267 -2.66 -28.84 -20.30
C ASN A 267 -3.17 -30.19 -19.76
N LYS A 268 -3.58 -30.28 -18.48
CA LYS A 268 -4.18 -31.49 -17.90
C LYS A 268 -5.49 -31.85 -18.59
N VAL A 269 -6.38 -30.88 -18.81
CA VAL A 269 -7.64 -31.09 -19.55
C VAL A 269 -7.37 -31.65 -20.95
N LYS A 270 -6.41 -31.08 -21.69
CA LYS A 270 -6.02 -31.58 -23.02
C LYS A 270 -5.44 -32.99 -22.99
N GLN A 271 -4.69 -33.35 -21.95
CA GLN A 271 -4.16 -34.70 -21.80
C GLN A 271 -5.27 -35.73 -21.55
N VAL A 272 -6.24 -35.40 -20.68
CA VAL A 272 -7.40 -36.27 -20.41
C VAL A 272 -8.26 -36.41 -21.67
N GLU A 273 -8.47 -35.33 -22.42
CA GLU A 273 -9.22 -35.36 -23.68
C GLU A 273 -8.57 -36.28 -24.73
N ARG A 274 -7.24 -36.24 -24.87
CA ARG A 274 -6.51 -37.18 -25.75
C ARG A 274 -6.71 -38.63 -25.31
N LYS A 275 -6.63 -38.91 -24.00
CA LYS A 275 -6.87 -40.26 -23.47
C LYS A 275 -8.29 -40.73 -23.80
N ILE A 276 -9.31 -39.88 -23.64
CA ILE A 276 -10.69 -40.20 -24.01
C ILE A 276 -10.80 -40.51 -25.51
N GLU A 277 -10.16 -39.72 -26.37
CA GLU A 277 -10.19 -39.95 -27.82
C GLU A 277 -9.51 -41.28 -28.20
N GLU A 278 -8.38 -41.60 -27.58
CA GLU A 278 -7.64 -42.85 -27.79
C GLU A 278 -8.44 -44.08 -27.31
N THR A 279 -9.08 -44.00 -26.14
CA THR A 279 -9.93 -45.10 -25.63
C THR A 279 -11.19 -45.26 -26.48
N GLN A 280 -11.84 -44.18 -26.90
CA GLN A 280 -12.99 -44.24 -27.82
C GLN A 280 -12.64 -44.83 -29.19
N LYS A 281 -11.46 -44.50 -29.76
CA LYS A 281 -10.96 -45.15 -30.99
C LYS A 281 -10.76 -46.66 -30.78
N SER A 282 -10.27 -47.06 -29.61
CA SER A 282 -10.09 -48.46 -29.25
C SER A 282 -11.43 -49.20 -29.12
N VAL A 283 -12.44 -48.58 -28.50
CA VAL A 283 -13.82 -49.09 -28.44
C VAL A 283 -14.39 -49.31 -29.85
N LYS A 284 -14.35 -48.27 -30.70
CA LYS A 284 -14.85 -48.36 -32.08
C LYS A 284 -14.18 -49.48 -32.89
N ARG A 285 -12.87 -49.66 -32.70
CA ARG A 285 -12.13 -50.76 -33.34
C ARG A 285 -12.63 -52.12 -32.88
N LEU A 286 -12.80 -52.32 -31.57
CA LEU A 286 -13.31 -53.58 -31.02
C LEU A 286 -14.76 -53.86 -31.44
N GLU A 287 -15.61 -52.83 -31.52
CA GLU A 287 -16.99 -52.93 -32.00
C GLU A 287 -17.05 -53.38 -33.47
N GLN A 288 -16.20 -52.81 -34.34
CA GLN A 288 -16.09 -53.23 -35.73
C GLN A 288 -15.63 -54.68 -35.86
N LEU A 289 -14.67 -55.11 -35.04
CA LEU A 289 -14.22 -56.52 -35.01
C LEU A 289 -15.30 -57.48 -34.48
N SER A 290 -16.17 -57.03 -33.57
CA SER A 290 -17.23 -57.86 -32.98
C SER A 290 -18.51 -57.94 -33.83
N THR A 291 -18.74 -57.00 -34.74
CA THR A 291 -19.97 -56.91 -35.55
C THR A 291 -19.78 -57.35 -37.00
N GLY A 292 -18.54 -57.43 -37.48
CA GLY A 292 -18.25 -58.00 -38.80
C GLY A 292 -18.57 -59.50 -38.85
N GLU A 293 -19.24 -59.94 -39.93
CA GLU A 293 -19.23 -61.36 -40.27
C GLU A 293 -17.75 -61.78 -40.44
N ASN A 294 -17.32 -62.81 -39.69
CA ASN A 294 -15.95 -63.32 -39.79
C ASN A 294 -15.59 -63.54 -41.27
N GLU A 295 -14.57 -62.82 -41.75
CA GLU A 295 -14.15 -62.87 -43.16
C GLU A 295 -13.87 -64.33 -43.60
N GLN A 296 -13.39 -65.15 -42.68
CA GLN A 296 -13.15 -66.58 -42.86
C GLN A 296 -14.46 -67.36 -43.13
N ILE A 297 -15.56 -67.02 -42.44
CA ILE A 297 -16.88 -67.63 -42.67
C ILE A 297 -17.42 -67.22 -44.04
N ILE A 298 -17.29 -65.95 -44.42
CA ILE A 298 -17.70 -65.47 -45.76
C ILE A 298 -16.91 -66.19 -46.86
N LYS A 299 -15.58 -66.32 -46.70
CA LYS A 299 -14.73 -67.07 -47.64
C LYS A 299 -15.18 -68.53 -47.77
N CYS A 300 -15.45 -69.21 -46.64
CA CYS A 300 -15.98 -70.57 -46.68
C CYS A 300 -17.33 -70.67 -47.39
N LYS A 301 -18.28 -69.76 -47.10
CA LYS A 301 -19.59 -69.71 -47.77
C LYS A 301 -19.47 -69.48 -49.28
N ASN A 302 -18.57 -68.57 -49.70
CA ASN A 302 -18.30 -68.29 -51.11
C ASN A 302 -17.67 -69.50 -51.83
N LEU A 303 -16.75 -70.22 -51.16
CA LEU A 303 -16.16 -71.45 -51.70
C LEU A 303 -17.21 -72.56 -51.82
N ILE A 304 -18.07 -72.74 -50.82
CA ILE A 304 -19.19 -73.69 -50.88
C ILE A 304 -20.14 -73.34 -52.04
N GLN A 305 -20.50 -72.06 -52.18
CA GLN A 305 -21.37 -71.60 -53.27
C GLN A 305 -20.74 -71.84 -54.64
N PHE A 306 -19.43 -71.69 -54.78
CA PHE A 306 -18.69 -72.03 -56.00
C PHE A 306 -18.75 -73.53 -56.30
N PHE A 307 -18.52 -74.39 -55.29
CA PHE A 307 -18.59 -75.84 -55.47
C PHE A 307 -20.00 -76.31 -55.79
N GLN A 308 -21.03 -75.78 -55.11
CA GLN A 308 -22.44 -76.09 -55.40
C GLN A 308 -22.84 -75.63 -56.80
N SER A 309 -22.51 -74.40 -57.20
CA SER A 309 -22.89 -73.84 -58.52
C SER A 309 -22.21 -74.56 -59.70
N ASN A 310 -21.02 -75.12 -59.51
CA ASN A 310 -20.33 -75.89 -60.54
C ASN A 310 -20.68 -77.38 -60.52
N TYR A 311 -20.96 -77.96 -59.34
CA TYR A 311 -21.38 -79.36 -59.21
C TYR A 311 -22.78 -79.61 -59.80
N LEU A 312 -23.73 -78.67 -59.63
CA LEU A 312 -25.06 -78.76 -60.26
C LEU A 312 -25.01 -78.60 -61.80
N LYS A 313 -23.99 -77.93 -62.33
CA LYS A 313 -23.79 -77.85 -63.79
C LYS A 313 -23.27 -79.17 -64.38
N THR A 314 -22.61 -80.00 -63.58
CA THR A 314 -22.10 -81.30 -64.03
C THR A 314 -23.08 -82.45 -63.86
N SER A 315 -24.13 -82.32 -63.04
CA SER A 315 -25.16 -83.36 -62.87
C SER A 315 -26.37 -83.23 -63.80
N ASN A 316 -26.58 -82.08 -64.44
CA ASN A 316 -27.67 -81.88 -65.41
C ASN A 316 -27.14 -81.28 -66.72
N SER A 317 -26.44 -82.10 -67.51
CA SER A 317 -26.27 -81.86 -68.95
C SER A 317 -27.41 -82.53 -69.71
N THR A 318 -28.58 -81.92 -69.69
CA THR A 318 -29.51 -81.98 -70.82
C THR A 318 -30.17 -80.61 -70.94
N SER A 319 -29.97 -80.01 -72.11
CA SER A 319 -30.60 -78.82 -72.66
C SER A 319 -31.88 -78.35 -71.96
N ILE A 320 -31.90 -77.07 -71.56
CA ILE A 320 -32.87 -76.08 -72.03
C ILE A 320 -32.26 -74.68 -71.82
N ILE A 321 -32.20 -73.95 -72.93
CA ILE A 321 -32.01 -72.51 -73.00
C ILE A 321 -33.17 -71.86 -72.25
N SER A 322 -32.89 -71.11 -71.19
CA SER A 322 -33.79 -70.02 -70.78
C SER A 322 -32.98 -68.83 -70.31
N ASN A 323 -33.11 -67.76 -71.09
CA ASN A 323 -32.74 -66.41 -70.71
C ASN A 323 -33.47 -66.03 -69.43
N SER A 324 -32.72 -65.65 -68.40
CA SER A 324 -33.24 -64.72 -67.40
C SER A 324 -32.12 -63.77 -67.00
N SER A 325 -31.97 -62.71 -67.79
CA SER A 325 -31.38 -61.46 -67.34
C SER A 325 -32.25 -60.89 -66.22
N SER A 326 -31.85 -61.08 -64.96
CA SER A 326 -32.36 -60.27 -63.85
C SER A 326 -31.49 -59.02 -63.72
N SER A 327 -31.86 -58.04 -64.54
CA SER A 327 -31.49 -56.66 -64.43
C SER A 327 -32.06 -56.03 -63.14
N LEU A 328 -31.32 -55.03 -62.62
CA LEU A 328 -31.76 -53.94 -61.72
C LEU A 328 -31.71 -54.27 -60.20
N ASN A 329 -31.18 -53.42 -59.32
CA ASN A 329 -31.15 -51.96 -59.33
C ASN A 329 -29.84 -51.39 -58.78
N ILE A 330 -29.09 -50.69 -59.64
CA ILE A 330 -28.15 -49.67 -59.19
C ILE A 330 -29.00 -48.48 -58.72
N ARG A 331 -28.94 -48.17 -57.42
CA ARG A 331 -29.50 -46.93 -56.89
C ARG A 331 -28.70 -45.76 -57.46
N VAL A 332 -29.29 -45.06 -58.42
CA VAL A 332 -28.85 -43.73 -58.84
C VAL A 332 -29.06 -42.81 -57.63
N VAL A 333 -27.97 -42.31 -57.07
CA VAL A 333 -28.00 -41.18 -56.13
C VAL A 333 -28.04 -39.93 -56.98
N GLU A 334 -29.14 -39.20 -56.92
CA GLU A 334 -29.25 -37.85 -57.46
C GLU A 334 -28.18 -36.97 -56.81
N LYS A 335 -27.34 -36.39 -57.66
CA LYS A 335 -26.42 -35.33 -57.28
C LYS A 335 -27.26 -34.09 -57.03
N ASN A 336 -27.54 -33.79 -55.77
CA ASN A 336 -27.98 -32.46 -55.39
C ASN A 336 -26.84 -31.50 -55.67
N GLU A 337 -27.05 -30.67 -56.69
CA GLU A 337 -26.34 -29.42 -56.92
C GLU A 337 -26.51 -28.57 -55.66
N ASN A 338 -25.45 -28.44 -54.84
CA ASN A 338 -25.20 -27.34 -53.90
C ASN A 338 -23.96 -27.63 -53.05
N ASP A 339 -22.85 -28.00 -53.68
CA ASP A 339 -21.56 -28.00 -52.99
C ASP A 339 -20.65 -26.91 -53.56
N VAL A 340 -20.42 -25.93 -52.70
CA VAL A 340 -19.63 -24.73 -52.91
C VAL A 340 -18.21 -25.15 -53.24
N ALA A 341 -17.83 -24.95 -54.50
CA ALA A 341 -16.48 -25.15 -54.97
C ALA A 341 -15.51 -24.20 -54.26
N PHE A 342 -14.77 -24.73 -53.28
CA PHE A 342 -13.53 -24.11 -52.81
C PHE A 342 -12.49 -24.16 -53.93
N LYS A 343 -12.28 -23.02 -54.58
CA LYS A 343 -11.14 -22.78 -55.47
C LYS A 343 -9.84 -22.97 -54.67
N ARG A 344 -9.10 -24.03 -54.96
CA ARG A 344 -7.67 -24.11 -54.62
C ARG A 344 -6.88 -23.67 -55.84
N LYS A 345 -6.11 -22.59 -55.64
CA LYS A 345 -5.07 -22.14 -56.56
C LYS A 345 -3.87 -23.07 -56.46
N ASP A 346 -3.36 -23.40 -57.63
CA ASP A 346 -1.96 -23.58 -57.99
C ASP A 346 -1.13 -24.49 -57.08
N ASP A 347 -0.94 -25.72 -57.53
CA ASP A 347 0.37 -26.37 -57.47
C ASP A 347 0.57 -27.30 -58.66
N ALA A 348 1.47 -26.83 -59.53
CA ALA A 348 2.39 -27.54 -60.43
C ALA A 348 1.99 -28.90 -61.02
N ASP A 349 1.86 -28.86 -62.34
CA ASP A 349 2.14 -29.94 -63.28
C ASP A 349 3.38 -30.77 -62.88
N PHE A 350 3.19 -32.04 -62.56
CA PHE A 350 4.26 -33.03 -62.66
C PHE A 350 3.74 -34.38 -63.14
N TYR A 351 3.81 -34.52 -64.47
CA TYR A 351 4.13 -35.74 -65.20
C TYR A 351 3.21 -36.98 -65.10
N SER A 352 2.53 -37.19 -66.23
CA SER A 352 2.66 -38.41 -67.06
C SER A 352 1.87 -39.64 -66.65
N SER A 353 0.67 -39.72 -67.23
CA SER A 353 0.04 -40.98 -67.65
C SER A 353 0.93 -41.76 -68.61
N MET A 354 1.10 -43.07 -68.37
CA MET A 354 1.35 -44.02 -69.46
C MET A 354 0.38 -45.20 -69.39
N LYS A 355 -0.56 -45.17 -70.33
CA LYS A 355 -1.32 -46.31 -70.85
C LYS A 355 -0.34 -47.29 -71.51
N LYS A 356 -0.53 -48.60 -71.32
CA LYS A 356 -0.09 -49.61 -72.29
C LYS A 356 -1.22 -50.58 -72.63
N GLU A 357 -1.45 -50.61 -73.93
CA GLU A 357 -2.35 -51.44 -74.75
C GLU A 357 -2.05 -52.93 -74.57
N LYS A 358 -3.06 -53.81 -74.47
CA LYS A 358 -3.84 -54.41 -75.57
C LYS A 358 -2.96 -55.13 -76.60
N VAL A 359 -2.74 -56.44 -76.40
CA VAL A 359 -2.65 -57.38 -77.54
C VAL A 359 -3.42 -58.66 -77.21
N SER A 360 -4.61 -58.72 -77.78
CA SER A 360 -5.39 -59.92 -78.05
C SER A 360 -4.68 -60.82 -79.05
N LYS A 361 -4.59 -62.12 -78.79
CA LYS A 361 -4.54 -63.13 -79.85
C LYS A 361 -5.59 -64.21 -79.57
N LYS A 362 -6.69 -64.11 -80.32
CA LYS A 362 -7.64 -65.19 -80.54
C LYS A 362 -6.93 -66.25 -81.39
N SER A 363 -6.95 -67.50 -80.96
CA SER A 363 -6.93 -68.65 -81.87
C SER A 363 -8.02 -69.61 -81.42
N SER A 364 -9.06 -69.66 -82.26
CA SER A 364 -10.19 -70.57 -82.23
C SER A 364 -9.77 -71.95 -82.75
N SER A 365 -10.55 -72.96 -82.33
CA SER A 365 -10.72 -74.31 -82.88
C SER A 365 -9.52 -75.26 -82.86
N ASN A 366 -9.56 -76.29 -82.01
CA ASN A 366 -10.30 -77.49 -82.41
C ASN A 366 -10.63 -78.40 -81.24
N VAL A 367 -11.85 -78.94 -81.32
CA VAL A 367 -12.44 -79.93 -80.42
C VAL A 367 -11.75 -81.27 -80.64
N SER A 368 -11.23 -81.88 -79.57
CA SER A 368 -11.06 -83.33 -79.50
C SER A 368 -11.33 -83.79 -78.07
N SER A 369 -12.47 -84.45 -77.92
CA SER A 369 -12.96 -85.15 -76.74
C SER A 369 -11.91 -86.08 -76.15
N THR A 370 -11.39 -85.70 -74.98
CA THR A 370 -10.66 -86.54 -74.01
C THR A 370 -11.21 -86.14 -72.63
N PRO A 371 -11.27 -87.05 -71.64
CA PRO A 371 -12.01 -86.84 -70.40
C PRO A 371 -11.50 -85.59 -69.65
N ALA A 372 -12.43 -84.72 -69.25
CA ALA A 372 -12.12 -83.43 -68.64
C ALA A 372 -11.19 -83.57 -67.42
N LYS A 373 -9.95 -83.09 -67.55
CA LYS A 373 -9.02 -82.96 -66.41
C LYS A 373 -9.62 -81.95 -65.43
N PHE A 374 -9.88 -82.39 -64.21
CA PHE A 374 -10.42 -81.55 -63.14
C PHE A 374 -9.49 -80.36 -62.89
N THR A 375 -9.91 -79.16 -63.29
CA THR A 375 -9.10 -77.93 -63.20
C THR A 375 -9.85 -76.90 -62.38
N LEU A 376 -9.32 -76.55 -61.20
CA LEU A 376 -9.88 -75.53 -60.32
C LEU A 376 -9.25 -74.14 -60.60
N PRO A 377 -10.03 -73.05 -60.52
CA PRO A 377 -9.47 -71.70 -60.59
C PRO A 377 -8.48 -71.43 -59.44
N MET A 378 -7.40 -70.70 -59.73
CA MET A 378 -6.34 -70.37 -58.76
C MET A 378 -6.85 -69.72 -57.47
N TRP A 379 -7.88 -68.86 -57.55
CA TRP A 379 -8.48 -68.21 -56.38
C TRP A 379 -9.19 -69.19 -55.45
N VAL A 380 -9.73 -70.30 -55.96
CA VAL A 380 -10.37 -71.35 -55.17
C VAL A 380 -9.32 -72.17 -54.43
N ILE A 381 -8.20 -72.47 -55.10
CA ILE A 381 -7.06 -73.18 -54.50
C ILE A 381 -6.45 -72.33 -53.38
N ALA A 382 -6.26 -71.03 -53.60
CA ALA A 382 -5.80 -70.09 -52.58
C ALA A 382 -6.77 -69.99 -51.40
N GLY A 383 -8.08 -69.90 -51.67
CA GLY A 383 -9.11 -69.83 -50.63
C GLY A 383 -9.20 -71.11 -49.79
N LEU A 384 -9.08 -72.29 -50.40
CA LEU A 384 -9.05 -73.57 -49.69
C LEU A 384 -7.79 -73.72 -48.83
N SER A 385 -6.63 -73.25 -49.33
CA SER A 385 -5.39 -73.23 -48.57
C SER A 385 -5.46 -72.30 -47.35
N GLU A 386 -6.12 -71.14 -47.49
CA GLU A 386 -6.29 -70.18 -46.39
C GLU A 386 -7.23 -70.72 -45.28
N VAL A 387 -8.23 -71.51 -45.68
CA VAL A 387 -9.19 -72.19 -44.78
C VAL A 387 -8.65 -73.55 -44.29
N VAL A 388 -7.43 -73.93 -44.68
CA VAL A 388 -6.75 -75.19 -44.29
C VAL A 388 -7.57 -76.44 -44.64
N VAL A 389 -8.23 -76.43 -45.81
CA VAL A 389 -8.95 -77.58 -46.36
C VAL A 389 -8.20 -78.12 -47.57
N ALA A 390 -8.04 -79.45 -47.65
CA ALA A 390 -7.36 -80.10 -48.75
C ALA A 390 -8.07 -79.83 -50.09
N VAL A 391 -7.28 -79.50 -51.12
CA VAL A 391 -7.78 -79.27 -52.48
C VAL A 391 -8.30 -80.58 -53.07
N PRO A 392 -9.56 -80.66 -53.54
CA PRO A 392 -10.07 -81.88 -54.13
C PRO A 392 -9.30 -82.17 -55.41
N THR A 393 -8.83 -83.40 -55.57
CA THR A 393 -8.05 -83.84 -56.76
C THR A 393 -8.96 -84.49 -57.81
N SER A 394 -10.16 -84.91 -57.43
CA SER A 394 -11.19 -85.46 -58.32
C SER A 394 -12.59 -84.91 -58.00
N VAL A 395 -13.52 -85.06 -58.95
CA VAL A 395 -14.93 -84.64 -58.81
C VAL A 395 -15.63 -85.34 -57.64
N ASN A 396 -15.22 -86.58 -57.33
CA ASN A 396 -15.77 -87.37 -56.22
C ASN A 396 -15.35 -86.86 -54.84
N ASP A 397 -14.29 -86.03 -54.76
CA ASP A 397 -13.78 -85.48 -53.51
C ASP A 397 -14.43 -84.13 -53.16
N ILE A 398 -15.26 -83.58 -54.05
CA ILE A 398 -15.97 -82.31 -53.84
C ILE A 398 -16.96 -82.40 -52.66
N PRO A 399 -17.79 -83.45 -52.51
CA PRO A 399 -18.70 -83.57 -51.37
C PRO A 399 -17.97 -83.60 -50.02
N THR A 400 -16.87 -84.34 -49.93
CA THR A 400 -16.06 -84.41 -48.69
C THR A 400 -15.33 -83.09 -48.40
N CYS A 401 -14.95 -82.33 -49.44
CA CYS A 401 -14.43 -80.96 -49.31
C CYS A 401 -15.50 -80.00 -48.78
N VAL A 402 -16.75 -80.09 -49.26
CA VAL A 402 -17.88 -79.27 -48.79
C VAL A 402 -18.24 -79.59 -47.34
N GLU A 403 -18.22 -80.87 -46.94
CA GLU A 403 -18.40 -81.26 -45.53
C GLU A 403 -17.34 -80.67 -44.62
N LYS A 404 -16.05 -80.73 -45.02
CA LYS A 404 -14.95 -80.12 -44.28
C LYS A 404 -15.06 -78.59 -44.22
N LEU A 405 -15.50 -77.94 -45.29
CA LEU A 405 -15.77 -76.50 -45.30
C LEU A 405 -16.93 -76.14 -44.35
N ASN A 406 -17.98 -76.97 -44.27
CA ASN A 406 -19.07 -76.80 -43.31
C ASN A 406 -18.58 -76.99 -41.86
N SER A 407 -17.72 -77.97 -41.59
CA SER A 407 -17.10 -78.15 -40.26
C SER A 407 -16.23 -76.96 -39.87
N GLN A 408 -15.46 -76.40 -40.82
CA GLN A 408 -14.67 -75.18 -40.58
C GLN A 408 -15.55 -73.96 -40.33
N ILE A 409 -16.70 -73.81 -41.02
CA ILE A 409 -17.68 -72.75 -40.72
C ILE A 409 -18.18 -72.85 -39.27
N ILE A 410 -18.44 -74.06 -38.77
CA ILE A 410 -18.86 -74.28 -37.38
C ILE A 410 -17.73 -73.89 -36.41
N SER A 411 -16.49 -74.34 -36.67
CA SER A 411 -15.33 -74.03 -35.83
C SER A 411 -15.05 -72.52 -35.78
N TYR A 412 -15.04 -71.85 -36.93
CA TYR A 412 -14.90 -70.39 -37.00
C TYR A 412 -16.09 -69.67 -36.36
N GLY A 413 -17.29 -70.24 -36.40
CA GLY A 413 -18.47 -69.72 -35.72
C GLY A 413 -18.37 -69.81 -34.18
N GLU A 414 -17.81 -70.89 -33.65
CA GLU A 414 -17.55 -71.03 -32.21
C GLU A 414 -16.43 -70.10 -31.74
N GLN A 415 -15.37 -69.95 -32.53
CA GLN A 415 -14.30 -68.99 -32.26
C GLN A 415 -14.81 -67.55 -32.33
N ALA A 416 -15.65 -67.21 -33.32
CA ALA A 416 -16.33 -65.92 -33.41
C ALA A 416 -17.10 -65.57 -32.13
N LYS A 417 -17.84 -66.55 -31.59
CA LYS A 417 -18.65 -66.37 -30.37
C LYS A 417 -17.76 -66.11 -29.16
N LYS A 418 -16.66 -66.85 -29.01
CA LYS A 418 -15.69 -66.64 -27.91
C LYS A 418 -15.02 -65.28 -28.01
N ASP A 419 -14.56 -64.91 -29.20
CA ASP A 419 -13.92 -63.62 -29.46
C ASP A 419 -14.90 -62.45 -29.28
N SER A 420 -16.16 -62.62 -29.69
CA SER A 420 -17.21 -61.62 -29.49
C SER A 420 -17.53 -61.42 -28.00
N ILE A 421 -17.61 -62.50 -27.20
CA ILE A 421 -17.82 -62.40 -25.74
C ILE A 421 -16.63 -61.69 -25.07
N ALA A 422 -15.39 -62.05 -25.42
CA ALA A 422 -14.19 -61.43 -24.88
C ALA A 422 -14.06 -59.95 -25.29
N ASN A 423 -14.40 -59.63 -26.54
CA ASN A 423 -14.42 -58.25 -27.03
C ASN A 423 -15.53 -57.44 -26.37
N ALA A 424 -16.72 -58.01 -26.14
CA ALA A 424 -17.82 -57.35 -25.43
C ALA A 424 -17.45 -57.02 -23.97
N GLN A 425 -16.68 -57.87 -23.29
CA GLN A 425 -16.14 -57.57 -21.96
C GLN A 425 -15.15 -56.41 -22.01
N LYS A 426 -14.17 -56.46 -22.93
CA LYS A 426 -13.19 -55.37 -23.12
C LYS A 426 -13.84 -54.04 -23.49
N ILE A 427 -14.90 -54.05 -24.30
CA ILE A 427 -15.68 -52.86 -24.66
C ILE A 427 -16.34 -52.27 -23.41
N LYS A 428 -16.95 -53.10 -22.55
CA LYS A 428 -17.54 -52.62 -21.28
C LYS A 428 -16.51 -51.97 -20.37
N ASP A 429 -15.34 -52.59 -20.22
CA ASP A 429 -14.26 -52.05 -19.38
C ASP A 429 -13.72 -50.73 -19.92
N LEU A 430 -13.51 -50.63 -21.24
CA LEU A 430 -13.08 -49.39 -21.89
C LEU A 430 -14.15 -48.29 -21.83
N LEU A 431 -15.43 -48.64 -21.94
CA LEU A 431 -16.53 -47.69 -21.75
C LEU A 431 -16.58 -47.16 -20.32
N ALA A 432 -16.36 -48.02 -19.32
CA ALA A 432 -16.23 -47.59 -17.92
C ALA A 432 -15.04 -46.63 -17.74
N GLN A 433 -13.89 -46.94 -18.37
CA GLN A 433 -12.73 -46.04 -18.35
C GLN A 433 -13.01 -44.69 -19.03
N VAL A 434 -13.77 -44.68 -20.14
CA VAL A 434 -14.22 -43.43 -20.77
C VAL A 434 -15.08 -42.62 -19.82
N THR A 435 -16.02 -43.25 -19.11
CA THR A 435 -16.89 -42.54 -18.15
C THR A 435 -16.12 -41.92 -16.98
N GLU A 436 -15.10 -42.62 -16.47
CA GLU A 436 -14.24 -42.10 -15.40
C GLU A 436 -13.39 -40.91 -15.89
N LEU A 437 -12.78 -41.04 -17.07
CA LEU A 437 -12.01 -39.95 -17.68
C LEU A 437 -12.87 -38.73 -18.03
N THR A 438 -14.14 -38.92 -18.42
CA THR A 438 -15.06 -37.80 -18.66
C THR A 438 -15.40 -37.05 -17.37
N LEU A 439 -15.62 -37.76 -16.27
CA LEU A 439 -15.83 -37.15 -14.95
C LEU A 439 -14.57 -36.40 -14.48
N GLU A 440 -13.38 -36.98 -14.71
CA GLU A 440 -12.11 -36.30 -14.42
C GLU A 440 -11.99 -35.00 -15.24
N LYS A 441 -12.32 -35.03 -16.54
CA LYS A 441 -12.33 -33.85 -17.42
C LYS A 441 -13.27 -32.76 -16.92
N GLU A 442 -14.49 -33.12 -16.54
CA GLU A 442 -15.49 -32.18 -16.00
C GLU A 442 -14.99 -31.53 -14.71
N SER A 443 -14.45 -32.32 -13.78
CA SER A 443 -13.90 -31.79 -12.51
C SER A 443 -12.71 -30.84 -12.71
N LEU A 444 -11.86 -31.11 -13.71
CA LEU A 444 -10.73 -30.24 -14.07
C LEU A 444 -11.19 -28.98 -14.79
N SER A 445 -12.22 -29.09 -15.62
CA SER A 445 -12.84 -27.95 -16.31
C SER A 445 -13.50 -26.99 -15.32
N GLU A 446 -14.23 -27.50 -14.33
CA GLU A 446 -14.84 -26.69 -13.26
C GLU A 446 -13.79 -25.93 -12.44
N LYS A 447 -12.70 -26.62 -12.05
CA LYS A 447 -11.56 -25.96 -11.39
C LYS A 447 -10.95 -24.87 -12.26
N SER A 448 -10.80 -25.09 -13.56
CA SER A 448 -10.26 -24.09 -14.48
C SER A 448 -11.17 -22.86 -14.64
N ASN A 449 -12.49 -23.06 -14.61
CA ASN A 449 -13.47 -21.98 -14.68
C ASN A 449 -13.49 -21.13 -13.39
N ASN A 450 -13.34 -21.75 -12.23
CA ASN A 450 -13.24 -21.04 -10.95
C ASN A 450 -11.97 -20.17 -10.88
N LEU A 451 -10.82 -20.69 -11.34
CA LEU A 451 -9.59 -19.88 -11.49
C LEU A 451 -9.78 -18.71 -12.46
N SER A 452 -10.70 -18.81 -13.42
CA SER A 452 -11.00 -17.71 -14.34
C SER A 452 -11.83 -16.60 -13.70
N LEU A 453 -12.71 -16.93 -12.76
CA LEU A 453 -13.51 -15.96 -12.01
C LEU A 453 -12.66 -15.16 -11.01
N ASP A 454 -11.68 -15.81 -10.39
CA ASP A 454 -10.74 -15.12 -9.49
C ASP A 454 -9.86 -14.12 -10.24
N ASP A 455 -9.49 -14.42 -11.49
CA ASP A 455 -8.74 -13.48 -12.35
C ASP A 455 -9.57 -12.27 -12.80
N ILE A 456 -10.89 -12.42 -12.96
CA ILE A 456 -11.78 -11.31 -13.32
C ILE A 456 -11.91 -10.35 -12.13
N LYS A 457 -12.08 -10.87 -10.91
CA LYS A 457 -12.10 -10.05 -9.69
C LYS A 457 -10.79 -9.28 -9.48
N VAL A 458 -9.66 -9.93 -9.71
CA VAL A 458 -8.33 -9.28 -9.63
C VAL A 458 -8.16 -8.18 -10.69
N GLN A 459 -8.80 -8.31 -11.85
CA GLN A 459 -8.78 -7.29 -12.91
C GLN A 459 -9.74 -6.11 -12.65
N GLU A 460 -10.90 -6.36 -12.04
CA GLU A 460 -11.84 -5.33 -11.59
C GLU A 460 -11.20 -4.47 -10.49
N ASP A 461 -10.53 -5.09 -9.51
CA ASP A 461 -9.75 -4.39 -8.48
C ASP A 461 -8.56 -3.58 -9.06
N GLU A 462 -8.01 -3.98 -10.22
CA GLU A 462 -6.96 -3.25 -10.95
C GLU A 462 -7.51 -2.02 -11.68
N GLN A 463 -8.78 -2.01 -12.09
CA GLN A 463 -9.42 -0.88 -12.78
C GLN A 463 -9.84 0.21 -11.79
N GLU A 464 -10.46 -0.15 -10.66
CA GLU A 464 -10.84 0.82 -9.63
C GLU A 464 -9.62 1.57 -9.06
N GLN A 465 -8.50 0.86 -8.84
CA GLN A 465 -7.28 1.48 -8.31
C GLN A 465 -6.49 2.31 -9.33
N GLN A 466 -6.73 2.14 -10.63
CA GLN A 466 -6.15 3.00 -11.67
C GLN A 466 -6.95 4.29 -11.84
N GLU A 467 -8.28 4.24 -11.65
CA GLU A 467 -9.14 5.42 -11.68
C GLU A 467 -8.89 6.35 -10.48
N ASP A 468 -8.62 5.79 -9.29
CA ASP A 468 -8.30 6.59 -8.10
C ASP A 468 -6.93 7.31 -8.18
N VAL A 469 -5.96 6.74 -8.89
CA VAL A 469 -4.61 7.32 -9.05
C VAL A 469 -4.56 8.38 -10.17
N GLU A 470 -5.52 8.40 -11.10
CA GLU A 470 -5.64 9.46 -12.12
C GLU A 470 -6.46 10.67 -11.66
N GLN A 471 -7.13 10.60 -10.51
CA GLN A 471 -7.96 11.68 -9.95
C GLN A 471 -7.30 12.50 -8.81
N GLU A 472 -6.15 12.05 -8.28
CA GLU A 472 -5.27 12.82 -7.36
C GLU A 472 -4.05 13.41 -8.09
#